data_AF-X5EAX4-F1
#
_entry.id   AF-X5EAX4-F1
#
_cell.length_a   1.000
_cell.length_b   1.000
_cell.length_c   1.000
_cell.angle_alpha   90.00
_cell.angle_beta   90.00
_cell.angle_gamma   90.00
#
_symmetry.space_group_name_H-M   'P 1'
#
loop_
_entity.id
_entity.type
_entity.pdbx_description
1 polymer ?
#
loop_
_entity_poly.entity_id
_entity_poly.type
_entity_poly.pdbx_seq_one_letter_code
_entity_poly.pdbx_strand_id
1 'polypeptide(L)'
;MSSPSARSRALDLVAAVRDHPDQRRALMMSLYEDSSRERPPRLPYRRAALAFMDWQVHRGLLDPATGSPWWRAVNESLLLDTAEARSLDSEHGATPSCPPVGLGMEFIRAPSAQTWYRAHNASVVSAYLRHADLAVTETRAERFFINLVLVRVLYAHALVTAPRMALGWCHPLSPLLGDPRLGMTGIFLSLSRVLPDRYPLRGPLEVYTAAEHSVGRFLDVGMITPRLRDLYAWSADELRQPALNDLLTDGVPSYAWLPTDSAPWLPTPTRLDRLARRLLPPQSE
;
A
#
# COMPACT_ATOMS: atom_id res chain seq x y z
N MET A 1 -32.85 11.83 19.99
CA MET A 1 -31.40 11.93 19.71
C MET A 1 -31.18 11.38 18.32
N SER A 2 -30.64 12.17 17.38
CA SER A 2 -30.33 11.69 16.04
C SER A 2 -29.22 10.64 16.10
N SER A 3 -29.33 9.56 15.31
CA SER A 3 -28.28 8.54 15.22
C SER A 3 -26.95 9.17 14.78
N PRO A 4 -25.80 8.75 15.33
CA PRO A 4 -24.49 9.26 14.92
C PRO A 4 -24.24 8.96 13.44
N SER A 5 -23.62 9.92 12.72
CA SER A 5 -23.28 9.74 11.31
C SER A 5 -22.32 8.56 11.09
N ALA A 6 -22.30 7.99 9.88
CA ALA A 6 -21.32 6.96 9.50
C ALA A 6 -19.88 7.35 9.85
N ARG A 7 -19.50 8.61 9.60
CA ARG A 7 -18.18 9.13 9.95
C ARG A 7 -17.92 9.13 11.45
N SER A 8 -18.88 9.58 12.25
CA SER A 8 -18.76 9.59 13.72
C SER A 8 -18.58 8.17 14.26
N ARG A 9 -19.39 7.22 13.77
CA ARG A 9 -19.27 5.80 14.15
C ARG A 9 -17.90 5.22 13.78
N ALA A 10 -17.39 5.53 12.59
CA ALA A 10 -16.07 5.10 12.16
C ALA A 10 -14.95 5.68 13.03
N LEU A 11 -15.05 6.97 13.41
CA LEU A 11 -14.12 7.61 14.34
C LEU A 11 -14.14 6.92 15.72
N ASP A 12 -15.32 6.62 16.26
CA ASP A 12 -15.47 5.95 17.55
C ASP A 12 -14.87 4.54 17.53
N LEU A 13 -15.14 3.76 16.47
CA LEU A 13 -14.58 2.42 16.28
C LEU A 13 -13.04 2.44 16.23
N VAL A 14 -12.47 3.38 15.49
CA VAL A 14 -11.02 3.49 15.31
C VAL A 14 -10.34 4.03 16.57
N ALA A 15 -10.96 5.00 17.24
CA ALA A 15 -10.47 5.54 18.51
C ALA A 15 -10.38 4.44 19.59
N ALA A 16 -11.38 3.55 19.66
CA ALA A 16 -11.41 2.46 20.62
C ALA A 16 -10.24 1.46 20.48
N VAL A 17 -9.67 1.33 19.28
CA VAL A 17 -8.57 0.39 19.01
C VAL A 17 -7.22 1.09 18.79
N ARG A 18 -7.16 2.42 18.89
CA ARG A 18 -6.01 3.24 18.48
C ARG A 18 -4.68 2.76 19.05
N ASP A 19 -4.65 2.43 20.34
CA ASP A 19 -3.43 2.04 21.07
C ASP A 19 -3.33 0.50 21.27
N HIS A 20 -4.14 -0.27 20.54
CA HIS A 20 -4.24 -1.71 20.68
C HIS A 20 -3.99 -2.42 19.33
N PRO A 21 -2.74 -2.77 19.00
CA PRO A 21 -2.38 -3.38 17.71
C PRO A 21 -3.24 -4.61 17.33
N ASP A 22 -3.47 -5.51 18.29
CA ASP A 22 -4.29 -6.71 18.07
C ASP A 22 -5.78 -6.36 17.83
N GLN A 23 -6.27 -5.28 18.44
CA GLN A 23 -7.64 -4.83 18.21
C GLN A 23 -7.79 -4.08 16.88
N ARG A 24 -6.76 -3.33 16.43
CA ARG A 24 -6.68 -2.81 15.05
C ARG A 24 -6.80 -3.94 14.04
N ARG A 25 -6.08 -5.03 14.31
CA ARG A 25 -6.14 -6.26 13.52
C ARG A 25 -7.55 -6.86 13.47
N ALA A 26 -8.17 -7.03 14.63
CA ALA A 26 -9.53 -7.55 14.75
C ALA A 26 -10.56 -6.65 14.04
N LEU A 27 -10.43 -5.33 14.16
CA LEU A 27 -11.30 -4.37 13.48
C LEU A 27 -11.22 -4.51 11.97
N MET A 28 -10.03 -4.53 11.37
CA MET A 28 -9.93 -4.76 9.92
C MET A 28 -10.55 -6.08 9.52
N MET A 29 -10.35 -7.15 10.31
CA MET A 29 -10.92 -8.46 10.02
C MET A 29 -12.45 -8.39 9.92
N SER A 30 -13.11 -7.71 10.87
CA SER A 30 -14.56 -7.56 10.89
C SER A 30 -15.09 -6.65 9.79
N LEU A 31 -14.30 -5.67 9.31
CA LEU A 31 -14.71 -4.79 8.22
C LEU A 31 -14.92 -5.53 6.88
N TYR A 32 -14.28 -6.68 6.68
CA TYR A 32 -14.49 -7.53 5.49
C TYR A 32 -15.61 -8.56 5.66
N GLU A 33 -16.21 -8.67 6.84
CA GLU A 33 -17.32 -9.60 7.07
C GLU A 33 -18.60 -9.08 6.39
N ASP A 34 -19.28 -9.99 5.71
CA ASP A 34 -20.54 -9.74 5.03
C ASP A 34 -21.70 -10.03 5.97
N SER A 35 -22.59 -9.05 6.16
CA SER A 35 -23.86 -9.24 6.87
C SER A 35 -25.01 -9.64 5.93
N SER A 36 -24.85 -9.49 4.62
CA SER A 36 -25.89 -9.77 3.62
C SER A 36 -25.48 -10.92 2.69
N ARG A 37 -26.40 -11.87 2.47
CA ARG A 37 -26.23 -12.99 1.53
C ARG A 37 -26.42 -12.59 0.06
N GLU A 38 -26.87 -11.36 -0.21
CA GLU A 38 -27.26 -10.91 -1.55
C GLU A 38 -26.09 -10.31 -2.36
N ARG A 39 -24.93 -10.10 -1.74
CA ARG A 39 -23.77 -9.46 -2.38
C ARG A 39 -22.63 -10.45 -2.61
N PRO A 40 -21.78 -10.21 -3.64
CA PRO A 40 -20.57 -11.00 -3.83
C PRO A 40 -19.68 -10.93 -2.57
N PRO A 41 -19.02 -12.04 -2.20
CA PRO A 41 -18.29 -12.10 -0.93
C PRO A 41 -17.05 -11.20 -0.95
N ARG A 42 -16.87 -10.38 0.10
CA ARG A 42 -15.65 -9.59 0.31
C ARG A 42 -14.57 -10.34 1.08
N LEU A 43 -14.94 -11.42 1.78
CA LEU A 43 -14.03 -12.24 2.58
C LEU A 43 -12.74 -12.68 1.86
N PRO A 44 -12.73 -13.02 0.55
CA PRO A 44 -11.49 -13.38 -0.14
C PRO A 44 -10.43 -12.28 -0.16
N TYR A 45 -10.83 -11.00 -0.15
CA TYR A 45 -9.91 -9.85 -0.18
C TYR A 45 -9.31 -9.53 1.20
N ARG A 46 -9.92 -10.03 2.27
CA ARG A 46 -9.47 -9.85 3.66
C ARG A 46 -8.04 -10.32 3.87
N ARG A 47 -7.65 -11.39 3.17
CA ARG A 47 -6.31 -12.00 3.30
C ARG A 47 -5.19 -11.00 3.01
N ALA A 48 -5.32 -10.22 1.94
CA ALA A 48 -4.31 -9.21 1.57
C ALA A 48 -4.23 -8.07 2.60
N ALA A 49 -5.38 -7.56 3.04
CA ALA A 49 -5.44 -6.51 4.06
C ALA A 49 -4.81 -6.96 5.39
N LEU A 50 -5.11 -8.18 5.84
CA LEU A 50 -4.55 -8.74 7.07
C LEU A 50 -3.06 -9.06 6.95
N ALA A 51 -2.59 -9.57 5.81
CA ALA A 51 -1.16 -9.87 5.63
C ALA A 51 -0.27 -8.61 5.83
N PHE A 52 -0.73 -7.45 5.35
CA PHE A 52 -0.02 -6.20 5.56
C PHE A 52 -0.04 -5.76 7.03
N MET A 53 -1.20 -5.85 7.69
CA MET A 53 -1.29 -5.49 9.10
C MET A 53 -0.53 -6.44 10.02
N ASP A 54 -0.53 -7.74 9.72
CA ASP A 54 0.21 -8.75 10.47
C ASP A 54 1.71 -8.44 10.43
N TRP A 55 2.23 -8.03 9.25
CA TRP A 55 3.59 -7.54 9.14
C TRP A 55 3.82 -6.27 9.97
N GLN A 56 2.89 -5.31 9.99
CA GLN A 56 3.03 -4.09 10.80
C GLN A 56 3.05 -4.38 12.31
N VAL A 57 2.18 -5.27 12.78
CA VAL A 57 2.14 -5.71 14.18
C VAL A 57 3.43 -6.44 14.54
N HIS A 58 3.81 -7.44 13.75
CA HIS A 58 4.98 -8.29 14.02
C HIS A 58 6.29 -7.49 14.05
N ARG A 59 6.41 -6.46 13.20
CA ARG A 59 7.59 -5.58 13.16
C ARG A 59 7.61 -4.53 14.28
N GLY A 60 6.56 -4.46 15.11
CA GLY A 60 6.43 -3.49 16.20
C GLY A 60 6.08 -2.07 15.73
N LEU A 61 5.59 -1.90 14.49
CA LEU A 61 5.28 -0.58 13.95
C LEU A 61 4.10 0.09 14.66
N LEU A 62 3.15 -0.71 15.10
CA LEU A 62 1.89 -0.24 15.66
C LEU A 62 1.92 -0.09 17.19
N ASP A 63 3.04 -0.45 17.84
CA ASP A 63 3.20 -0.35 19.29
C ASP A 63 2.99 1.10 19.77
N PRO A 64 2.14 1.35 20.79
CA PRO A 64 1.80 2.70 21.18
C PRO A 64 2.95 3.49 21.81
N ALA A 65 3.92 2.80 22.44
CA ALA A 65 5.01 3.42 23.18
C ALA A 65 6.29 3.55 22.34
N THR A 66 6.57 2.55 21.51
CA THR A 66 7.84 2.39 20.78
C THR A 66 7.66 2.40 19.28
N GLY A 67 6.44 2.22 18.77
CA GLY A 67 6.14 2.11 17.34
C GLY A 67 6.29 3.43 16.59
N SER A 68 6.17 3.35 15.26
CA SER A 68 6.31 4.50 14.38
C SER A 68 5.05 5.37 14.42
N PRO A 69 5.16 6.67 14.76
CA PRO A 69 4.03 7.59 14.69
C PRO A 69 3.43 7.63 13.28
N TRP A 70 4.28 7.59 12.26
CA TRP A 70 3.87 7.61 10.86
C TRP A 70 3.07 6.35 10.47
N TRP A 71 3.60 5.15 10.75
CA TRP A 71 2.91 3.90 10.43
C TRP A 71 1.58 3.77 11.16
N ARG A 72 1.53 4.20 12.43
CA ARG A 72 0.29 4.24 13.22
C ARG A 72 -0.76 5.15 12.59
N ALA A 73 -0.37 6.34 12.13
CA ALA A 73 -1.27 7.31 11.50
C ALA A 73 -1.78 6.85 10.12
N VAL A 74 -0.92 6.22 9.31
CA VAL A 74 -1.31 5.63 8.01
C VAL A 74 -2.27 4.46 8.21
N ASN A 75 -1.96 3.55 9.13
CA ASN A 75 -2.84 2.43 9.47
C ASN A 75 -4.19 2.92 10.01
N GLU A 76 -4.20 3.93 10.88
CA GLU A 76 -5.42 4.55 11.41
C GLU A 76 -6.29 5.15 10.29
N SER A 77 -5.68 5.85 9.34
CA SER A 77 -6.39 6.42 8.18
C SER A 77 -7.03 5.34 7.32
N LEU A 78 -6.31 4.24 7.06
CA LEU A 78 -6.84 3.10 6.31
C LEU A 78 -8.03 2.43 7.02
N LEU A 79 -7.93 2.21 8.33
CA LEU A 79 -9.02 1.65 9.14
C LEU A 79 -10.25 2.56 9.10
N LEU A 80 -10.03 3.86 9.22
CA LEU A 80 -11.08 4.87 9.26
C LEU A 80 -11.84 4.96 7.93
N ASP A 81 -11.13 5.04 6.82
CA ASP A 81 -11.77 5.11 5.49
C ASP A 81 -12.54 3.80 5.18
N THR A 82 -12.00 2.65 5.59
CA THR A 82 -12.66 1.35 5.44
C THR A 82 -13.90 1.22 6.35
N ALA A 83 -13.81 1.68 7.60
CA ALA A 83 -14.91 1.64 8.57
C ALA A 83 -16.07 2.58 8.19
N GLU A 84 -15.74 3.76 7.66
CA GLU A 84 -16.75 4.69 7.16
C GLU A 84 -17.46 4.11 5.94
N ALA A 85 -16.71 3.59 4.95
CA ALA A 85 -17.30 2.97 3.76
C ALA A 85 -18.25 1.81 4.12
N ARG A 86 -17.88 1.00 5.12
CA ARG A 86 -18.76 -0.08 5.65
C ARG A 86 -19.99 0.46 6.38
N SER A 87 -19.86 1.56 7.12
CA SER A 87 -20.98 2.17 7.83
C SER A 87 -22.00 2.79 6.86
N LEU A 88 -21.51 3.42 5.79
CA LEU A 88 -22.32 4.00 4.72
C LEU A 88 -23.07 2.96 3.89
N ASP A 89 -22.63 1.70 3.90
CA ASP A 89 -23.28 0.62 3.16
C ASP A 89 -24.75 0.38 3.57
N SER A 90 -25.08 0.72 4.82
CA SER A 90 -26.43 0.61 5.39
C SER A 90 -27.26 1.89 5.27
N GLU A 91 -26.66 3.00 4.81
CA GLU A 91 -27.30 4.32 4.78
C GLU A 91 -27.62 4.74 3.33
N HIS A 92 -28.90 4.73 2.96
CA HIS A 92 -29.33 5.16 1.63
C HIS A 92 -29.10 6.66 1.43
N GLY A 93 -28.45 7.03 0.33
CA GLY A 93 -28.21 8.43 -0.05
C GLY A 93 -27.11 9.13 0.74
N ALA A 94 -26.37 8.42 1.60
CA ALA A 94 -25.28 9.00 2.36
C ALA A 94 -24.06 9.33 1.47
N THR A 95 -23.42 10.47 1.74
CA THR A 95 -22.28 10.99 0.98
C THR A 95 -20.98 10.65 1.71
N PRO A 96 -19.94 10.12 1.01
CA PRO A 96 -18.66 9.83 1.63
C PRO A 96 -17.95 11.11 2.10
N SER A 97 -17.23 11.05 3.23
CA SER A 97 -16.48 12.22 3.74
C SER A 97 -15.28 12.61 2.89
N CYS A 98 -14.71 11.67 2.12
CA CYS A 98 -13.57 11.91 1.25
C CYS A 98 -13.56 10.95 0.04
N PRO A 99 -12.78 11.24 -1.01
CA PRO A 99 -12.75 10.40 -2.22
C PRO A 99 -12.38 8.91 -1.97
N PRO A 100 -11.37 8.56 -1.12
CA PRO A 100 -11.08 7.17 -0.78
C PRO A 100 -12.28 6.39 -0.22
N VAL A 101 -13.10 7.01 0.63
CA VAL A 101 -14.32 6.37 1.18
C VAL A 101 -15.32 6.05 0.07
N GLY A 102 -15.49 6.95 -0.91
CA GLY A 102 -16.32 6.71 -2.09
C GLY A 102 -15.86 5.51 -2.91
N LEU A 103 -14.54 5.37 -3.11
CA LEU A 103 -13.95 4.19 -3.76
C LEU A 103 -14.16 2.91 -2.93
N GLY A 104 -14.10 3.01 -1.60
CA GLY A 104 -14.49 1.93 -0.69
C GLY A 104 -15.94 1.47 -0.87
N MET A 105 -16.88 2.42 -1.06
CA MET A 105 -18.27 2.10 -1.36
C MET A 105 -18.44 1.43 -2.73
N GLU A 106 -17.65 1.82 -3.74
CA GLU A 106 -17.60 1.12 -5.04
C GLU A 106 -17.17 -0.34 -4.87
N PHE A 107 -16.09 -0.59 -4.12
CA PHE A 107 -15.65 -1.96 -3.79
C PHE A 107 -16.74 -2.74 -3.03
N ILE A 108 -17.42 -2.14 -2.06
CA ILE A 108 -18.45 -2.80 -1.27
C ILE A 108 -19.66 -3.21 -2.12
N ARG A 109 -20.03 -2.40 -3.12
CA ARG A 109 -21.13 -2.69 -4.05
C ARG A 109 -20.75 -3.72 -5.12
N ALA A 110 -19.54 -3.64 -5.66
CA ALA A 110 -19.04 -4.53 -6.72
C ALA A 110 -17.61 -5.01 -6.42
N PRO A 111 -17.44 -6.03 -5.56
CA PRO A 111 -16.12 -6.52 -5.18
C PRO A 111 -15.35 -7.15 -6.35
N SER A 112 -14.24 -6.55 -6.73
CA SER A 112 -13.26 -7.08 -7.68
C SER A 112 -11.84 -6.77 -7.20
N ALA A 113 -10.82 -7.43 -7.77
CA ALA A 113 -9.42 -7.10 -7.45
C ALA A 113 -9.11 -5.63 -7.79
N GLN A 114 -9.63 -5.14 -8.91
CA GLN A 114 -9.48 -3.75 -9.33
C GLN A 114 -10.13 -2.78 -8.33
N THR A 115 -11.40 -2.99 -7.98
CA THR A 115 -12.09 -2.09 -7.04
C THR A 115 -11.48 -2.16 -5.64
N TRP A 116 -10.95 -3.33 -5.24
CA TRP A 116 -10.21 -3.48 -3.99
C TRP A 116 -8.93 -2.66 -3.96
N TYR A 117 -8.04 -2.82 -4.95
CA TYR A 117 -6.80 -2.05 -4.99
C TYR A 117 -7.05 -0.56 -5.11
N ARG A 118 -8.03 -0.15 -5.91
CA ARG A 118 -8.36 1.26 -6.07
C ARG A 118 -8.79 1.88 -4.74
N ALA A 119 -9.68 1.24 -3.99
CA ALA A 119 -10.11 1.70 -2.68
C ALA A 119 -8.97 1.70 -1.65
N HIS A 120 -8.25 0.57 -1.55
CA HIS A 120 -7.16 0.38 -0.59
C HIS A 120 -6.02 1.39 -0.84
N ASN A 121 -5.52 1.46 -2.07
CA ASN A 121 -4.39 2.32 -2.39
C ASN A 121 -4.76 3.80 -2.42
N ALA A 122 -6.00 4.18 -2.72
CA ALA A 122 -6.43 5.57 -2.55
C ALA A 122 -6.37 5.99 -1.08
N SER A 123 -6.76 5.10 -0.16
CA SER A 123 -6.68 5.35 1.29
C SER A 123 -5.21 5.43 1.74
N VAL A 124 -4.36 4.49 1.29
CA VAL A 124 -2.92 4.49 1.60
C VAL A 124 -2.24 5.75 1.07
N VAL A 125 -2.41 6.09 -0.21
CA VAL A 125 -1.78 7.28 -0.82
C VAL A 125 -2.28 8.56 -0.16
N SER A 126 -3.58 8.68 0.10
CA SER A 126 -4.13 9.84 0.81
C SER A 126 -3.51 9.98 2.21
N ALA A 127 -3.29 8.87 2.91
CA ALA A 127 -2.63 8.88 4.22
C ALA A 127 -1.13 9.23 4.13
N TYR A 128 -0.41 8.74 3.12
CA TYR A 128 0.97 9.15 2.85
C TYR A 128 1.03 10.68 2.68
N LEU A 129 0.22 11.24 1.80
CA LEU A 129 0.21 12.68 1.53
C LEU A 129 -0.15 13.49 2.78
N ARG A 130 -1.11 13.02 3.58
CA ARG A 130 -1.57 13.71 4.80
C ARG A 130 -0.53 13.73 5.92
N HIS A 131 0.24 12.66 6.07
CA HIS A 131 1.14 12.46 7.22
C HIS A 131 2.63 12.58 6.84
N ALA A 132 2.95 13.35 5.80
CA ALA A 132 4.33 13.52 5.32
C ALA A 132 5.27 14.12 6.39
N ASP A 133 4.75 14.95 7.28
CA ASP A 133 5.45 15.53 8.42
C ASP A 133 5.92 14.47 9.44
N LEU A 134 5.15 13.41 9.66
CA LEU A 134 5.59 12.32 10.52
C LEU A 134 6.71 11.51 9.86
N ALA A 135 6.67 11.35 8.54
CA ALA A 135 7.69 10.60 7.80
C ALA A 135 9.07 11.28 7.83
N VAL A 136 9.14 12.62 7.88
CA VAL A 136 10.45 13.31 7.90
C VAL A 136 11.25 13.02 9.17
N THR A 137 10.57 12.67 10.27
CA THR A 137 11.19 12.32 11.55
C THR A 137 11.74 10.90 11.60
N GLU A 138 11.37 10.05 10.64
CA GLU A 138 11.85 8.68 10.57
C GLU A 138 13.33 8.63 10.18
N THR A 139 14.00 7.54 10.58
CA THR A 139 15.41 7.34 10.21
C THR A 139 15.56 7.18 8.70
N ARG A 140 16.77 7.42 8.17
CA ARG A 140 17.04 7.21 6.74
C ARG A 140 16.61 5.82 6.25
N ALA A 141 16.92 4.76 7.01
CA ALA A 141 16.54 3.40 6.62
C ALA A 141 15.01 3.21 6.58
N GLU A 142 14.30 3.79 7.54
CA GLU A 142 12.83 3.75 7.58
C GLU A 142 12.19 4.54 6.44
N ARG A 143 12.71 5.73 6.11
CA ARG A 143 12.20 6.55 4.99
C ARG A 143 12.40 5.87 3.64
N PHE A 144 13.54 5.20 3.44
CA PHE A 144 13.75 4.36 2.26
C PHE A 144 12.67 3.27 2.17
N PHE A 145 12.42 2.59 3.29
CA PHE A 145 11.46 1.50 3.34
C PHE A 145 10.01 1.98 3.13
N ILE A 146 9.63 3.13 3.67
CA ILE A 146 8.33 3.77 3.44
C ILE A 146 8.08 4.01 1.94
N ASN A 147 9.08 4.55 1.24
CA ASN A 147 9.04 4.72 -0.22
C ASN A 147 8.98 3.37 -0.94
N LEU A 148 9.75 2.38 -0.49
CA LEU A 148 9.77 1.06 -1.10
C LEU A 148 8.40 0.38 -1.01
N VAL A 149 7.74 0.48 0.15
CA VAL A 149 6.35 0.01 0.32
C VAL A 149 5.42 0.72 -0.65
N LEU A 150 5.52 2.06 -0.77
CA LEU A 150 4.67 2.83 -1.69
C LEU A 150 4.82 2.33 -3.13
N VAL A 151 6.05 2.29 -3.63
CA VAL A 151 6.38 1.82 -4.98
C VAL A 151 5.78 0.42 -5.24
N ARG A 152 5.92 -0.47 -4.26
CA ARG A 152 5.45 -1.84 -4.34
C ARG A 152 3.92 -1.97 -4.31
N VAL A 153 3.21 -1.19 -3.49
CA VAL A 153 1.74 -1.20 -3.48
C VAL A 153 1.15 -0.60 -4.75
N LEU A 154 1.79 0.43 -5.31
CA LEU A 154 1.40 0.98 -6.62
C LEU A 154 1.61 -0.07 -7.72
N TYR A 155 2.75 -0.76 -7.72
CA TYR A 155 3.02 -1.79 -8.72
C TYR A 155 2.07 -2.99 -8.60
N ALA A 156 1.71 -3.41 -7.39
CA ALA A 156 0.69 -4.44 -7.16
C ALA A 156 -0.66 -4.08 -7.79
N HIS A 157 -1.04 -2.81 -7.70
CA HIS A 157 -2.25 -2.30 -8.34
C HIS A 157 -2.13 -2.32 -9.86
N ALA A 158 -1.01 -1.83 -10.40
CA ALA A 158 -0.74 -1.84 -11.83
C ALA A 158 -0.75 -3.27 -12.41
N LEU A 159 -0.28 -4.26 -11.65
CA LEU A 159 -0.36 -5.66 -12.07
C LEU A 159 -1.79 -6.06 -12.38
N VAL A 160 -2.80 -5.60 -11.64
CA VAL A 160 -4.20 -5.96 -11.87
C VAL A 160 -4.88 -5.04 -12.88
N THR A 161 -4.65 -3.75 -12.80
CA THR A 161 -5.46 -2.75 -13.53
C THR A 161 -4.79 -2.24 -14.80
N ALA A 162 -3.46 -2.30 -14.88
CA ALA A 162 -2.66 -1.88 -16.04
C ALA A 162 -1.59 -2.93 -16.40
N PRO A 163 -1.98 -4.19 -16.68
CA PRO A 163 -1.03 -5.31 -16.74
C PRO A 163 -0.05 -5.21 -17.92
N ARG A 164 -0.39 -4.48 -18.99
CA ARG A 164 0.53 -4.19 -20.10
C ARG A 164 1.63 -3.21 -19.70
N MET A 165 1.30 -2.18 -18.91
CA MET A 165 2.31 -1.29 -18.34
C MET A 165 3.22 -2.07 -17.38
N ALA A 166 2.64 -2.89 -16.50
CA ALA A 166 3.38 -3.62 -15.47
C ALA A 166 4.26 -4.77 -16.02
N LEU A 167 3.74 -5.59 -16.95
CA LEU A 167 4.36 -6.83 -17.43
C LEU A 167 4.61 -6.88 -18.95
N GLY A 168 4.31 -5.82 -19.70
CA GLY A 168 4.50 -5.82 -21.16
C GLY A 168 3.76 -6.98 -21.85
N TRP A 169 4.47 -7.75 -22.67
CA TRP A 169 3.90 -8.92 -23.36
C TRP A 169 3.57 -10.08 -22.41
N CYS A 170 4.19 -10.15 -21.23
CA CYS A 170 3.88 -11.13 -20.19
C CYS A 170 2.60 -10.83 -19.40
N HIS A 171 1.81 -9.82 -19.80
CA HIS A 171 0.56 -9.46 -19.15
C HIS A 171 -0.45 -10.60 -18.92
N PRO A 172 -0.50 -11.73 -19.66
CA PRO A 172 -1.41 -12.82 -19.34
C PRO A 172 -1.14 -13.47 -17.96
N LEU A 173 0.05 -13.28 -17.39
CA LEU A 173 0.43 -13.78 -16.05
C LEU A 173 -0.06 -12.87 -14.91
N SER A 174 -0.57 -11.67 -15.20
CA SER A 174 -1.00 -10.68 -14.21
C SER A 174 -1.98 -11.23 -13.16
N PRO A 175 -3.05 -11.98 -13.53
CA PRO A 175 -4.03 -12.44 -12.55
C PRO A 175 -3.41 -13.36 -11.48
N LEU A 176 -2.38 -14.13 -11.83
CA LEU A 176 -1.68 -14.99 -10.87
C LEU A 176 -0.80 -14.18 -9.91
N LEU A 177 -0.21 -13.08 -10.39
CA LEU A 177 0.80 -12.31 -9.65
C LEU A 177 0.20 -11.18 -8.81
N GLY A 178 -0.94 -10.61 -9.25
CA GLY A 178 -1.55 -9.43 -8.64
C GLY A 178 -2.83 -9.70 -7.85
N ASP A 179 -3.46 -10.87 -7.97
CA ASP A 179 -4.78 -11.09 -7.35
C ASP A 179 -4.69 -11.12 -5.80
N PRO A 180 -5.34 -10.17 -5.11
CA PRO A 180 -5.29 -10.05 -3.65
C PRO A 180 -5.92 -11.27 -2.93
N ARG A 181 -6.73 -12.07 -3.63
CA ARG A 181 -7.38 -13.28 -3.10
C ARG A 181 -6.42 -14.46 -3.03
N LEU A 182 -5.52 -14.57 -4.01
CA LEU A 182 -4.58 -15.68 -4.16
C LEU A 182 -3.33 -15.50 -3.29
N GLY A 183 -3.06 -14.26 -2.88
CA GLY A 183 -2.11 -13.90 -1.85
C GLY A 183 -1.14 -12.82 -2.35
N MET A 184 -1.14 -11.67 -1.68
CA MET A 184 -0.17 -10.57 -1.81
C MET A 184 1.26 -10.94 -1.39
N THR A 185 1.56 -12.23 -1.36
CA THR A 185 2.69 -12.81 -0.66
C THR A 185 4.01 -12.39 -1.31
N GLY A 186 4.13 -12.31 -2.63
CA GLY A 186 5.42 -11.97 -3.27
C GLY A 186 6.02 -10.62 -2.85
N ILE A 187 5.17 -9.61 -2.66
CA ILE A 187 5.58 -8.20 -2.49
C ILE A 187 5.95 -7.87 -1.04
N PHE A 188 5.16 -8.38 -0.07
CA PHE A 188 5.41 -8.21 1.36
C PHE A 188 6.27 -9.33 1.97
N LEU A 189 6.27 -10.56 1.41
CA LEU A 189 7.18 -11.61 1.88
C LEU A 189 8.64 -11.33 1.57
N SER A 190 8.96 -10.51 0.57
CA SER A 190 10.35 -10.10 0.33
C SER A 190 10.80 -9.04 1.36
N LEU A 191 9.93 -8.10 1.74
CA LEU A 191 10.22 -7.12 2.79
C LEU A 191 10.39 -7.78 4.17
N SER A 192 9.46 -8.65 4.56
CA SER A 192 9.48 -9.35 5.87
C SER A 192 10.63 -10.36 6.00
N ARG A 193 11.19 -10.86 4.89
CA ARG A 193 12.37 -11.73 4.93
C ARG A 193 13.68 -10.98 5.15
N VAL A 194 13.72 -9.69 4.80
CA VAL A 194 14.95 -8.88 4.82
C VAL A 194 14.98 -7.94 6.02
N LEU A 195 13.82 -7.42 6.42
CA LEU A 195 13.73 -6.57 7.58
C LEU A 195 13.67 -7.38 8.88
N PRO A 196 14.34 -6.91 9.94
CA PRO A 196 14.16 -7.49 11.26
C PRO A 196 12.76 -7.17 11.81
N ASP A 197 12.27 -8.07 12.65
CA ASP A 197 11.00 -7.96 13.38
C ASP A 197 11.10 -7.00 14.57
N ARG A 198 11.64 -5.80 14.32
CA ARG A 198 11.76 -4.73 15.32
C ARG A 198 11.79 -3.36 14.64
N TYR A 199 11.15 -2.42 15.30
CA TYR A 199 11.24 -1.00 14.99
C TYR A 199 12.02 -0.27 16.11
N PRO A 200 12.80 0.78 15.78
CA PRO A 200 13.22 1.17 14.44
C PRO A 200 14.38 0.30 13.89
N LEU A 201 14.63 0.40 12.59
CA LEU A 201 15.87 -0.07 11.98
C LEU A 201 17.05 0.70 12.58
N ARG A 202 17.95 -0.04 13.23
CA ARG A 202 19.13 0.51 13.92
C ARG A 202 20.41 0.46 13.08
N GLY A 203 20.41 -0.31 12.00
CA GLY A 203 21.56 -0.46 11.11
C GLY A 203 21.59 0.60 10.01
N PRO A 204 22.75 0.77 9.35
CA PRO A 204 22.82 1.58 8.13
C PRO A 204 21.98 0.93 7.02
N LEU A 205 21.41 1.75 6.14
CA LEU A 205 20.54 1.32 5.04
C LEU A 205 21.20 0.25 4.17
N GLU A 206 22.49 0.41 3.95
CA GLU A 206 23.33 -0.42 3.09
C GLU A 206 23.36 -1.89 3.57
N VAL A 207 23.23 -2.13 4.87
CA VAL A 207 23.15 -3.50 5.41
C VAL A 207 21.85 -4.17 4.98
N TYR A 208 20.75 -3.44 4.97
CA TYR A 208 19.44 -3.98 4.58
C TYR A 208 19.34 -4.16 3.06
N THR A 209 19.83 -3.21 2.27
CA THR A 209 19.82 -3.33 0.81
C THR A 209 20.79 -4.38 0.29
N ALA A 210 21.93 -4.59 0.97
CA ALA A 210 22.85 -5.68 0.66
C ALA A 210 22.24 -7.04 0.98
N ALA A 211 21.55 -7.17 2.13
CA ALA A 211 20.90 -8.41 2.54
C ALA A 211 19.74 -8.86 1.61
N GLU A 212 19.21 -7.95 0.79
CA GLU A 212 18.21 -8.25 -0.24
C GLU A 212 18.82 -9.00 -1.43
N HIS A 213 19.21 -10.26 -1.22
CA HIS A 213 19.94 -11.10 -2.19
C HIS A 213 19.07 -11.88 -3.19
N SER A 214 17.83 -11.47 -3.49
CA SER A 214 16.93 -12.33 -4.30
C SER A 214 15.79 -11.60 -5.02
N VAL A 215 14.63 -12.26 -5.13
CA VAL A 215 13.42 -11.88 -5.87
C VAL A 215 12.96 -10.44 -5.62
N GLY A 216 13.13 -9.91 -4.41
CA GLY A 216 12.81 -8.51 -4.09
C GLY A 216 13.64 -7.52 -4.92
N ARG A 217 14.95 -7.73 -4.99
CA ARG A 217 15.85 -6.94 -5.84
C ARG A 217 15.50 -7.05 -7.32
N PHE A 218 15.18 -8.26 -7.80
CA PHE A 218 14.75 -8.45 -9.19
C PHE A 218 13.46 -7.70 -9.50
N LEU A 219 12.47 -7.76 -8.59
CA LEU A 219 11.22 -7.02 -8.70
C LEU A 219 11.49 -5.52 -8.73
N ASP A 220 12.21 -4.98 -7.74
CA ASP A 220 12.41 -3.53 -7.66
C ASP A 220 13.28 -3.03 -8.81
N VAL A 221 14.48 -3.59 -8.99
CA VAL A 221 15.49 -3.07 -9.93
C VAL A 221 15.21 -3.50 -11.37
N GLY A 222 14.76 -4.74 -11.56
CA GLY A 222 14.50 -5.33 -12.88
C GLY A 222 13.16 -4.94 -13.46
N MET A 223 12.10 -4.90 -12.64
CA MET A 223 10.72 -4.72 -13.10
C MET A 223 10.16 -3.33 -12.83
N ILE A 224 10.29 -2.83 -11.59
CA ILE A 224 9.60 -1.61 -11.15
C ILE A 224 10.38 -0.33 -11.51
N THR A 225 11.67 -0.23 -11.15
CA THR A 225 12.51 0.96 -11.40
C THR A 225 12.41 1.49 -12.84
N PRO A 226 12.45 0.65 -13.89
CA PRO A 226 12.33 1.11 -15.28
C PRO A 226 10.97 1.78 -15.61
N ARG A 227 9.96 1.58 -14.78
CA ARG A 227 8.57 2.01 -14.98
C ARG A 227 8.10 3.03 -13.95
N LEU A 228 8.99 3.54 -13.09
CA LEU A 228 8.58 4.40 -11.97
C LEU A 228 7.79 5.63 -12.45
N ARG A 229 8.23 6.28 -13.53
CA ARG A 229 7.52 7.45 -14.07
C ARG A 229 6.09 7.09 -14.48
N ASP A 230 5.93 6.10 -15.34
CA ASP A 230 4.61 5.66 -15.83
C ASP A 230 3.74 5.17 -14.67
N LEU A 231 4.34 4.45 -13.72
CA LEU A 231 3.65 3.91 -12.56
C LEU A 231 3.08 5.02 -11.67
N TYR A 232 3.86 6.06 -11.40
CA TYR A 232 3.41 7.20 -10.59
C TYR A 232 2.34 8.01 -11.33
N ALA A 233 2.55 8.32 -12.62
CA ALA A 233 1.61 9.05 -13.44
C ALA A 233 0.26 8.32 -13.56
N TRP A 234 0.30 7.02 -13.90
CA TRP A 234 -0.88 6.17 -13.98
C TRP A 234 -1.60 6.06 -12.62
N SER A 235 -0.84 5.86 -11.53
CA SER A 235 -1.43 5.75 -10.20
C SER A 235 -2.07 7.06 -9.73
N ALA A 236 -1.49 8.21 -10.08
CA ALA A 236 -2.03 9.52 -9.74
C ALA A 236 -3.40 9.73 -10.37
N ASP A 237 -3.58 9.32 -11.63
CA ASP A 237 -4.86 9.35 -12.33
C ASP A 237 -5.86 8.32 -11.77
N GLU A 238 -5.45 7.05 -11.71
CA GLU A 238 -6.32 5.93 -11.28
C GLU A 238 -6.89 6.15 -9.86
N LEU A 239 -6.08 6.70 -8.95
CA LEU A 239 -6.43 6.97 -7.56
C LEU A 239 -7.00 8.38 -7.35
N ARG A 240 -7.02 9.24 -8.38
CA ARG A 240 -7.40 10.65 -8.31
C ARG A 240 -6.60 11.44 -7.25
N GLN A 241 -5.29 11.21 -7.23
CA GLN A 241 -4.34 11.84 -6.32
C GLN A 241 -3.19 12.48 -7.12
N PRO A 242 -3.38 13.67 -7.73
CA PRO A 242 -2.37 14.28 -8.60
C PRO A 242 -1.06 14.59 -7.88
N ALA A 243 -1.11 14.89 -6.57
CA ALA A 243 0.07 15.12 -5.72
C ALA A 243 0.98 13.88 -5.58
N LEU A 244 0.53 12.70 -6.02
CA LEU A 244 1.40 11.53 -6.09
C LEU A 244 2.56 11.76 -7.08
N ASN A 245 2.37 12.53 -8.15
CA ASN A 245 3.43 12.83 -9.11
C ASN A 245 4.61 13.57 -8.47
N ASP A 246 4.36 14.36 -7.43
CA ASP A 246 5.39 15.14 -6.73
C ASP A 246 6.28 14.25 -5.85
N LEU A 247 5.89 12.99 -5.63
CA LEU A 247 6.63 11.99 -4.85
C LEU A 247 7.67 11.22 -5.70
N LEU A 248 7.92 11.67 -6.94
CA LEU A 248 8.98 11.17 -7.80
C LEU A 248 9.76 12.35 -8.40
N THR A 249 11.05 12.46 -8.08
CA THR A 249 11.93 13.51 -8.61
C THR A 249 13.08 12.86 -9.37
N ASP A 250 13.24 13.20 -10.66
CA ASP A 250 14.30 12.65 -11.52
C ASP A 250 14.39 11.11 -11.52
N GLY A 251 13.24 10.43 -11.40
CA GLY A 251 13.15 8.97 -11.34
C GLY A 251 13.49 8.36 -9.97
N VAL A 252 13.67 9.18 -8.94
CA VAL A 252 13.95 8.79 -7.56
C VAL A 252 12.71 9.07 -6.70
N PRO A 253 12.18 8.07 -5.96
CA PRO A 253 11.13 8.30 -4.97
C PRO A 253 11.57 9.35 -3.95
N SER A 254 10.75 10.39 -3.76
CA SER A 254 11.10 11.60 -2.99
C SER A 254 10.22 11.82 -1.75
N TYR A 255 9.37 10.85 -1.37
CA TYR A 255 8.51 10.99 -0.19
C TYR A 255 9.36 11.03 1.09
N ALA A 256 9.44 12.20 1.75
CA ALA A 256 10.35 12.44 2.87
C ALA A 256 11.80 12.00 2.58
N TRP A 257 12.22 12.05 1.31
CA TRP A 257 13.50 11.58 0.85
C TRP A 257 14.17 12.65 -0.01
N LEU A 258 15.44 12.93 0.23
CA LEU A 258 16.18 13.92 -0.54
C LEU A 258 16.53 13.34 -1.91
N PRO A 259 16.14 13.96 -3.04
CA PRO A 259 16.46 13.45 -4.38
C PRO A 259 17.97 13.33 -4.64
N THR A 260 18.79 14.12 -3.94
CA THR A 260 20.25 14.05 -4.01
C THR A 260 20.83 12.77 -3.40
N ASP A 261 20.09 12.09 -2.51
CA ASP A 261 20.44 10.77 -1.95
C ASP A 261 19.88 9.65 -2.85
N SER A 262 20.24 9.68 -4.13
CA SER A 262 19.70 8.78 -5.15
C SER A 262 20.38 7.41 -5.18
N ALA A 263 21.56 7.27 -4.56
CA ALA A 263 22.38 6.06 -4.63
C ALA A 263 21.63 4.78 -4.21
N PRO A 264 20.80 4.75 -3.16
CA PRO A 264 20.03 3.55 -2.79
C PRO A 264 18.99 3.12 -3.83
N TRP A 265 18.52 4.06 -4.65
CA TRP A 265 17.50 3.82 -5.69
C TRP A 265 18.08 3.48 -7.06
N LEU A 266 19.40 3.65 -7.22
CA LEU A 266 20.13 3.39 -8.46
C LEU A 266 21.19 2.29 -8.28
N PRO A 267 20.83 1.09 -7.75
CA PRO A 267 21.80 0.02 -7.61
C PRO A 267 22.26 -0.47 -8.98
N THR A 268 23.51 -0.92 -9.07
CA THR A 268 24.03 -1.50 -10.31
C THR A 268 23.19 -2.74 -10.70
N PRO A 269 22.61 -2.75 -11.92
CA PRO A 269 21.77 -3.86 -12.36
C PRO A 269 22.59 -5.15 -12.53
N THR A 270 22.05 -6.26 -12.03
CA THR A 270 22.63 -7.59 -12.28
C THR A 270 22.39 -8.04 -13.72
N ARG A 271 22.91 -9.21 -14.12
CA ARG A 271 22.64 -9.78 -15.45
C ARG A 271 21.16 -10.12 -15.63
N LEU A 272 20.50 -10.63 -14.60
CA LEU A 272 19.07 -10.95 -14.61
C LEU A 272 18.22 -9.68 -14.74
N ASP A 273 18.56 -8.62 -14.01
CA ASP A 273 17.84 -7.34 -14.11
C ASP A 273 17.94 -6.75 -15.52
N ARG A 274 19.14 -6.81 -16.12
CA ARG A 274 19.35 -6.38 -17.51
C ARG A 274 18.55 -7.22 -18.51
N LEU A 275 18.46 -8.53 -18.28
CA LEU A 275 17.65 -9.41 -19.11
C LEU A 275 16.16 -9.07 -18.99
N ALA A 276 15.65 -8.87 -17.77
CA ALA A 276 14.26 -8.46 -17.55
C ALA A 276 13.95 -7.14 -18.25
N ARG A 277 14.82 -6.14 -18.12
CA ARG A 277 14.67 -4.84 -18.81
C ARG A 277 14.64 -4.97 -20.33
N ARG A 278 15.36 -5.94 -20.90
CA ARG A 278 15.35 -6.20 -22.35
C ARG A 278 14.11 -6.96 -22.82
N LEU A 279 13.70 -7.97 -22.05
CA LEU A 279 12.55 -8.79 -22.39
C LEU A 279 11.24 -8.04 -22.14
N LEU A 280 11.22 -7.18 -21.12
CA LEU A 280 10.08 -6.38 -20.69
C LEU A 280 10.49 -4.91 -20.70
N PRO A 281 10.64 -4.30 -21.89
CA PRO A 281 10.93 -2.87 -21.95
C PRO A 281 9.77 -2.09 -21.30
N PRO A 282 10.06 -0.96 -20.62
CA PRO A 282 9.01 -0.01 -20.27
C PRO A 282 8.31 0.47 -21.54
N GLN A 283 7.06 0.92 -21.44
CA GLN A 283 6.41 1.49 -22.61
C GLN A 283 7.14 2.78 -22.96
N SER A 284 7.73 2.85 -24.14
CA SER A 284 8.27 4.11 -24.66
C SER A 284 7.09 5.04 -24.93
N GLU A 285 7.24 6.32 -24.56
CA GLU A 285 6.42 7.42 -25.11
C GLU A 285 6.37 7.37 -26.64
#